data_AF-A0A7W1HBY7-F1
#
_entry.id   AF-A0A7W1HBY7-F1
#
_cell.length_a   1.000
_cell.length_b   1.000
_cell.length_c   1.000
_cell.angle_alpha   90.00
_cell.angle_beta   90.00
_cell.angle_gamma   90.00
#
_symmetry.space_group_name_H-M   'P 1'
#
loop_
_entity.id
_entity.type
_entity.pdbx_description
1 polymer ?
#
loop_
_entity_poly.entity_id
_entity_poly.type
_entity_poly.pdbx_seq_one_letter_code
_entity_poly.pdbx_strand_id
1 'polypeptide(L)'
;MTDKTTLTEEKATHGPAAADRPADGPSPSKGPRVEGALPGAKALEWIARDKETISPSYTRSYGAVIERGEGCRVWDVDGHEFIDVSAGIAVCATGHCHPAVVRAIQE
;
A
#
# COMPACT_ATOMS: atom_id res chain seq x y z
N MET A 1 21.53 45.96 -0.97
CA MET A 1 20.23 45.68 -1.60
C MET A 1 20.33 44.28 -2.19
N THR A 2 19.87 43.28 -1.47
CA THR A 2 20.06 41.85 -1.79
C THR A 2 19.08 41.44 -2.88
N ASP A 3 19.59 40.99 -4.01
CA ASP A 3 18.81 40.48 -5.13
C ASP A 3 18.22 39.11 -4.75
N LYS A 4 16.89 39.01 -4.73
CA LYS A 4 16.17 37.80 -4.37
C LYS A 4 16.12 36.91 -5.61
N THR A 5 17.03 35.94 -5.67
CA THR A 5 17.00 34.82 -6.61
C THR A 5 15.59 34.23 -6.66
N THR A 6 14.94 34.41 -7.80
CA THR A 6 13.66 33.80 -8.17
C THR A 6 13.83 32.29 -8.16
N LEU A 7 13.43 31.63 -7.08
CA LEU A 7 13.28 30.19 -7.03
C LEU A 7 12.09 29.83 -7.93
N THR A 8 12.40 29.35 -9.13
CA THR A 8 11.41 28.74 -10.01
C THR A 8 10.85 27.52 -9.30
N GLU A 9 9.53 27.52 -9.06
CA GLU A 9 8.80 26.35 -8.60
C GLU A 9 9.01 25.20 -9.59
N GLU A 10 9.84 24.25 -9.20
CA GLU A 10 9.91 22.96 -9.88
C GLU A 10 8.56 22.29 -9.65
N LYS A 11 7.67 22.36 -10.64
CA LYS A 11 6.48 21.52 -10.67
C LYS A 11 6.98 20.08 -10.51
N ALA A 12 6.66 19.46 -9.38
CA ALA A 12 6.76 18.03 -9.19
C ALA A 12 5.86 17.37 -10.26
N THR A 13 6.44 17.14 -11.43
CA THR A 13 5.85 16.32 -12.47
C THR A 13 5.69 14.96 -11.85
N HIS A 14 4.45 14.54 -11.69
CA HIS A 14 4.15 13.17 -11.29
C HIS A 14 4.79 12.31 -12.37
N GLY A 15 5.84 11.57 -11.99
CA GLY A 15 6.53 10.66 -12.91
C GLY A 15 5.52 9.77 -13.62
N PRO A 16 5.84 9.30 -14.84
CA PRO A 16 4.86 8.67 -15.72
C PRO A 16 4.10 7.56 -14.99
N ALA A 17 2.79 7.78 -14.86
CA ALA A 17 1.89 6.77 -14.34
C ALA A 17 1.93 5.53 -15.25
N ALA A 18 2.05 4.35 -14.64
CA ALA A 18 1.56 3.08 -15.14
C ALA A 18 2.36 2.23 -16.17
N ALA A 19 3.63 2.52 -16.51
CA ALA A 19 4.28 1.79 -17.62
C ALA A 19 4.94 0.41 -17.30
N ASP A 20 5.25 0.06 -16.04
CA ASP A 20 5.97 -1.19 -15.69
C ASP A 20 5.21 -2.09 -14.69
N ARG A 21 3.90 -2.25 -14.87
CA ARG A 21 3.06 -2.94 -13.87
C ARG A 21 3.19 -4.46 -14.00
N PRO A 22 3.55 -5.23 -12.95
CA PRO A 22 3.08 -6.61 -12.84
C PRO A 22 1.55 -6.57 -12.65
N ALA A 23 0.82 -7.03 -13.65
CA ALA A 23 -0.58 -6.73 -13.92
C ALA A 23 -1.61 -7.62 -13.20
N ASP A 24 -1.29 -8.17 -12.04
CA ASP A 24 -2.15 -9.19 -11.44
C ASP A 24 -3.03 -8.57 -10.34
N GLY A 25 -4.04 -7.79 -10.75
CA GLY A 25 -5.05 -7.26 -9.83
C GLY A 25 -6.06 -6.30 -10.47
N PRO A 26 -7.29 -6.20 -9.93
CA PRO A 26 -8.29 -5.27 -10.43
C PRO A 26 -7.80 -3.82 -10.29
N SER A 27 -8.12 -2.97 -11.29
CA SER A 27 -7.80 -1.55 -11.22
C SER A 27 -8.44 -0.90 -9.97
N PRO A 28 -7.81 0.13 -9.38
CA PRO A 28 -8.34 0.81 -8.21
C PRO A 28 -9.79 1.26 -8.42
N SER A 29 -10.64 1.03 -7.43
CA SER A 29 -12.03 1.48 -7.54
C SER A 29 -12.18 2.93 -7.09
N LYS A 30 -13.33 3.55 -7.40
CA LYS A 30 -13.57 4.98 -7.12
C LYS A 30 -13.41 5.35 -5.64
N GLY A 31 -13.60 4.41 -4.73
CA GLY A 31 -13.43 4.58 -3.28
C GLY A 31 -12.92 3.30 -2.62
N PRO A 32 -12.85 3.23 -1.28
CA PRO A 32 -12.65 1.97 -0.58
C PRO A 32 -13.84 1.03 -0.84
N ARG A 33 -13.59 -0.28 -0.84
CA ARG A 33 -14.59 -1.32 -1.10
C ARG A 33 -14.39 -2.47 -0.13
N VAL A 34 -15.37 -2.68 0.73
CA VAL A 34 -15.39 -3.81 1.67
C VAL A 34 -16.64 -4.62 1.37
N GLU A 35 -16.48 -5.94 1.23
CA GLU A 35 -17.57 -6.84 0.86
C GLU A 35 -17.74 -7.93 1.93
N GLY A 36 -18.87 -7.91 2.64
CA GLY A 36 -19.13 -8.90 3.69
C GLY A 36 -18.41 -8.60 5.00
N ALA A 37 -17.99 -9.64 5.71
CA ALA A 37 -17.44 -9.54 7.07
C ALA A 37 -15.96 -9.19 7.07
N LEU A 38 -15.55 -8.46 8.11
CA LEU A 38 -14.15 -8.18 8.44
C LEU A 38 -13.79 -8.82 9.79
N PRO A 39 -12.66 -9.54 9.89
CA PRO A 39 -11.81 -10.02 8.79
C PRO A 39 -12.54 -10.99 7.87
N GLY A 40 -12.12 -11.07 6.60
CA GLY A 40 -12.65 -12.07 5.68
C GLY A 40 -12.21 -13.50 6.02
N ALA A 41 -12.78 -14.48 5.31
CA ALA A 41 -12.56 -15.90 5.62
C ALA A 41 -11.10 -16.31 5.44
N LYS A 42 -10.44 -15.86 4.36
CA LYS A 42 -9.03 -16.16 4.12
C LYS A 42 -8.13 -15.45 5.11
N ALA A 43 -8.45 -14.20 5.47
CA ALA A 43 -7.72 -13.48 6.52
C ALA A 43 -7.80 -14.23 7.86
N LEU A 44 -8.96 -14.79 8.22
CA LEU A 44 -9.11 -15.60 9.44
C LEU A 44 -8.24 -16.86 9.44
N GLU A 45 -8.10 -17.54 8.30
CA GLU A 45 -7.21 -18.71 8.16
C GLU A 45 -5.75 -18.33 8.43
N TRP A 46 -5.27 -17.22 7.86
CA TRP A 46 -3.92 -16.71 8.10
C TRP A 46 -3.72 -16.31 9.57
N ILE A 47 -4.67 -15.60 10.16
CA ILE A 47 -4.61 -15.20 11.57
C ILE A 47 -4.60 -16.42 12.50
N ALA A 48 -5.35 -17.48 12.18
CA ALA A 48 -5.32 -18.73 12.94
C ALA A 48 -3.93 -19.38 12.86
N ARG A 49 -3.32 -19.45 11.67
CA ARG A 49 -1.96 -19.97 11.50
C ARG A 49 -0.93 -19.16 12.29
N ASP A 50 -1.04 -17.84 12.31
CA ASP A 50 -0.12 -16.99 13.05
C ASP A 50 -0.17 -17.24 14.56
N LYS A 51 -1.36 -17.49 15.11
CA LYS A 51 -1.52 -17.78 16.55
C LYS A 51 -0.76 -19.03 16.99
N GLU A 52 -0.62 -20.01 16.10
CA GLU A 52 0.11 -21.25 16.38
C GLU A 52 1.63 -21.11 16.23
N THR A 53 2.11 -20.08 15.53
CA THR A 53 3.51 -20.01 15.06
C THR A 53 4.27 -18.75 15.46
N ILE A 54 3.57 -17.66 15.80
CA ILE A 54 4.16 -16.36 16.15
C ILE A 54 4.08 -16.13 17.66
N SER A 55 5.13 -15.52 18.23
CA SER A 55 5.12 -15.10 19.63
C SER A 55 3.94 -14.16 19.93
N PRO A 56 3.21 -14.32 21.05
CA PRO A 56 2.11 -13.43 21.44
C PRO A 56 2.49 -11.95 21.59
N SER A 57 3.79 -11.64 21.73
CA SER A 57 4.28 -10.25 21.78
C SER A 57 4.17 -9.52 20.44
N TYR A 58 4.05 -10.24 19.32
CA TYR A 58 3.81 -9.65 17.99
C TYR A 58 2.32 -9.44 17.77
N THR A 59 1.81 -8.31 18.30
CA THR A 59 0.38 -7.99 18.23
C THR A 59 -0.05 -7.59 16.81
N ARG A 60 -1.23 -8.03 16.39
CA ARG A 60 -1.88 -7.53 15.17
C ARG A 60 -2.82 -6.39 15.53
N SER A 61 -2.49 -5.17 15.10
CA SER A 61 -3.32 -3.96 15.35
C SER A 61 -4.63 -3.96 14.57
N TYR A 62 -4.70 -4.70 13.46
CA TYR A 62 -5.87 -4.88 12.60
C TYR A 62 -5.89 -6.30 12.07
N GLY A 63 -7.09 -6.84 11.83
CA GLY A 63 -7.28 -8.18 11.28
C GLY A 63 -7.13 -8.26 9.75
N ALA A 64 -6.64 -7.21 9.09
CA ALA A 64 -6.39 -7.23 7.66
C ALA A 64 -5.10 -8.01 7.34
N VAL A 65 -5.17 -8.87 6.33
CA VAL A 65 -4.02 -9.60 5.79
C VAL A 65 -3.82 -9.14 4.35
N ILE A 66 -2.84 -8.27 4.13
CA ILE A 66 -2.64 -7.57 2.86
C ILE A 66 -1.97 -8.47 1.81
N GLU A 67 -2.59 -8.59 0.64
CA GLU A 67 -2.07 -9.32 -0.52
C GLU A 67 -1.28 -8.39 -1.45
N ARG A 68 -1.76 -7.16 -1.67
CA ARG A 68 -1.11 -6.18 -2.55
C ARG A 68 -1.35 -4.73 -2.12
N GLY A 69 -0.50 -3.82 -2.59
CA GLY A 69 -0.66 -2.38 -2.40
C GLY A 69 -0.20 -1.58 -3.63
N GLU A 70 -0.82 -0.42 -3.84
CA GLU A 70 -0.50 0.49 -4.94
C GLU A 70 -0.81 1.94 -4.50
N GLY A 71 0.20 2.80 -4.48
CA GLY A 71 0.04 4.17 -4.00
C GLY A 71 -0.44 4.19 -2.54
N CYS A 72 -1.59 4.80 -2.26
CA CYS A 72 -2.21 4.82 -0.93
C CYS A 72 -3.24 3.71 -0.71
N ARG A 73 -3.37 2.76 -1.64
CA ARG A 73 -4.38 1.69 -1.58
C ARG A 73 -3.75 0.36 -1.23
N VAL A 74 -4.47 -0.44 -0.47
CA VAL A 74 -4.09 -1.82 -0.14
C VAL A 74 -5.29 -2.73 -0.31
N TRP A 75 -5.03 -3.96 -0.73
CA TRP A 75 -6.04 -5.00 -0.89
C TRP A 75 -5.68 -6.18 0.01
N ASP A 76 -6.64 -6.66 0.77
CA ASP A 76 -6.47 -7.89 1.54
C ASP A 76 -6.69 -9.13 0.68
N VAL A 77 -6.35 -10.29 1.24
CA VAL A 77 -6.49 -11.62 0.62
C VAL A 77 -7.93 -12.01 0.27
N ASP A 78 -8.92 -11.32 0.86
CA ASP A 78 -10.34 -11.51 0.61
C ASP A 78 -10.87 -10.54 -0.48
N GLY A 79 -10.02 -9.64 -0.98
CA GLY A 79 -10.33 -8.70 -2.05
C GLY A 79 -10.88 -7.36 -1.59
N HIS A 80 -10.89 -7.08 -0.29
CA HIS A 80 -11.30 -5.78 0.23
C HIS A 80 -10.25 -4.72 -0.06
N GLU A 81 -10.68 -3.57 -0.57
CA GLU A 81 -9.86 -2.42 -0.90
C GLU A 81 -9.96 -1.36 0.20
N PHE A 82 -8.81 -1.02 0.80
CA PHE A 82 -8.68 -0.04 1.85
C PHE A 82 -7.79 1.14 1.43
N ILE A 83 -7.94 2.26 2.15
CA ILE A 83 -7.01 3.39 2.09
C ILE A 83 -6.03 3.26 3.26
N ASP A 84 -4.74 3.22 2.96
CA ASP A 84 -3.69 3.26 3.96
C ASP A 84 -3.43 4.70 4.41
N VAL A 85 -3.82 4.99 5.64
CA VAL A 85 -3.58 6.28 6.32
C VAL A 85 -2.43 6.21 7.32
N SER A 86 -1.73 5.07 7.39
CA SER A 86 -0.57 4.84 8.26
C SER A 86 0.77 4.93 7.53
N ALA A 87 0.75 4.66 6.21
CA ALA A 87 1.94 4.46 5.39
C ALA A 87 2.93 3.46 6.02
N GLY A 88 2.43 2.40 6.66
CA GLY A 88 3.28 1.42 7.35
C GLY A 88 4.17 2.05 8.42
N ILE A 89 3.60 2.84 9.33
CA ILE A 89 4.36 3.66 10.29
C ILE A 89 5.31 4.62 9.56
N ALA A 90 4.75 5.40 8.64
CA ALA A 90 5.44 6.41 7.82
C ALA A 90 6.54 5.91 6.86
N VAL A 91 6.74 4.60 6.71
CA VAL A 91 7.74 4.00 5.81
C VAL A 91 7.35 4.17 4.34
N CYS A 92 6.09 3.86 4.00
CA CYS A 92 5.58 3.83 2.62
C CYS A 92 5.10 5.21 2.14
N ALA A 93 5.80 6.28 2.49
CA ALA A 93 5.42 7.65 2.15
C ALA A 93 5.44 7.95 0.64
N THR A 94 6.29 7.24 -0.13
CA THR A 94 6.31 7.30 -1.60
C THR A 94 5.19 6.48 -2.24
N GLY A 95 4.37 5.78 -1.44
CA GLY A 95 3.32 4.88 -1.86
C GLY A 95 3.78 3.43 -1.96
N HIS A 96 2.86 2.51 -1.68
CA HIS A 96 3.06 1.07 -1.86
C HIS A 96 3.43 0.76 -3.31
N CYS A 97 4.44 -0.10 -3.49
CA CYS A 97 4.93 -0.56 -4.80
C CYS A 97 5.25 0.57 -5.79
N HIS A 98 5.87 1.66 -5.33
CA HIS A 98 6.26 2.77 -6.19
C HIS A 98 7.11 2.31 -7.40
N PRO A 99 6.75 2.62 -8.66
CA PRO A 99 7.37 2.02 -9.85
C PRO A 99 8.88 2.19 -9.94
N ALA A 100 9.40 3.36 -9.56
CA ALA A 100 10.84 3.60 -9.57
C ALA A 100 11.60 2.77 -8.52
N VAL A 101 10.97 2.49 -7.37
CA VAL A 101 11.57 1.68 -6.30
C VAL A 101 11.54 0.21 -6.71
N VAL A 102 10.42 -0.27 -7.26
CA VAL A 102 10.28 -1.65 -7.73
C VAL A 102 11.32 -1.96 -8.82
N ARG A 103 11.44 -1.09 -9.84
CA ARG A 103 12.47 -1.26 -10.88
C ARG A 103 13.87 -1.34 -10.31
N ALA A 104 14.23 -0.41 -9.43
CA ALA A 104 15.56 -0.37 -8.82
C ALA A 104 15.89 -1.59 -7.95
N ILE A 105 14.88 -2.31 -7.44
CA ILE A 105 15.05 -3.58 -6.71
C ILE A 105 15.21 -4.78 -7.65
N GLN A 106 14.61 -4.72 -8.83
CA GLN A 106 14.58 -5.82 -9.81
C GLN A 106 15.80 -5.88 -10.73
N GLU A 107 16.51 -4.76 -10.88
CA GLU A 107 17.81 -4.67 -11.57
C GLU A 107 18.96 -5.27 -10.74
#